data_AF-A0A930F665-F1
#
_entry.id   AF-A0A930F665-F1
#
_cell.length_a   1.000
_cell.length_b   1.000
_cell.length_c   1.000
_cell.angle_alpha   90.00
_cell.angle_beta   90.00
_cell.angle_gamma   90.00
#
_symmetry.space_group_name_H-M   'P 1'
#
loop_
_entity.id
_entity.type
_entity.pdbx_description
1 polymer ?
#
loop_
_entity_poly.entity_id
_entity_poly.type
_entity_poly.pdbx_seq_one_letter_code
_entity_poly.pdbx_strand_id
1 'polypeptide(L)' 'MLKVFGSPHCPDCVACKAILEKNHIPFEYVDITGSIRALKQFLALRD' A
#
# COMPACT_ATOMS: atom_id res chain seq x y z
N MET A 1 -8.97 -4.52 9.20
CA MET A 1 -8.28 -3.23 8.99
C MET A 1 -7.84 -3.17 7.53
N LEU A 2 -8.07 -2.07 6.83
CA LEU A 2 -7.75 -1.93 5.40
C LEU A 2 -6.23 -1.97 5.22
N LYS A 3 -5.71 -2.87 4.37
CA LYS A 3 -4.30 -2.91 4.00
C LYS A 3 -4.12 -2.37 2.59
N VAL A 4 -3.25 -1.39 2.44
CA VAL A 4 -2.96 -0.74 1.17
C VAL A 4 -1.55 -1.09 0.77
N PHE A 5 -1.43 -1.93 -0.26
CA PHE A 5 -0.15 -2.32 -0.83
C PHE A 5 0.23 -1.29 -1.90
N GLY A 6 1.38 -0.64 -1.73
CA GLY A 6 1.81 0.44 -2.62
C GLY A 6 3.31 0.53 -2.76
N SER A 7 3.76 1.42 -3.64
CA SER A 7 5.17 1.72 -3.90
C SER A 7 5.41 3.23 -3.79
N PRO A 8 6.45 3.70 -3.07
CA PRO A 8 6.82 5.11 -3.02
C PRO A 8 7.31 5.65 -4.38
N HIS A 9 7.70 4.76 -5.30
CA HIS A 9 8.07 5.13 -6.65
C HIS A 9 6.88 5.34 -7.58
N CYS A 10 5.67 4.95 -7.14
CA CYS A 10 4.45 5.12 -7.92
C CYS A 10 3.72 6.39 -7.44
N PRO A 11 3.61 7.45 -8.27
CA PRO A 11 2.96 8.69 -7.87
C PRO A 11 1.48 8.50 -7.52
N ASP A 12 0.82 7.52 -8.16
CA ASP A 12 -0.57 7.18 -7.90
C ASP A 12 -0.77 6.55 -6.50
N CYS A 13 0.12 5.65 -6.09
CA CYS A 13 0.09 5.05 -4.74
C CYS A 13 0.25 6.11 -3.65
N VAL A 14 1.12 7.11 -3.88
CA VAL A 14 1.34 8.23 -2.96
C VAL A 14 0.09 9.11 -2.88
N ALA A 15 -0.53 9.42 -4.02
CA ALA A 15 -1.78 10.18 -4.05
C ALA A 15 -2.91 9.44 -3.31
N CYS A 16 -3.02 8.13 -3.52
CA CYS A 16 -4.02 7.28 -2.88
C CYS A 16 -3.83 7.28 -1.34
N LYS A 17 -2.59 7.11 -0.86
CA LYS A 17 -2.23 7.24 0.56
C LYS A 17 -2.66 8.59 1.14
N ALA A 18 -2.33 9.69 0.45
CA ALA A 18 -2.68 11.04 0.89
C ALA A 18 -4.20 11.26 0.98
N ILE A 19 -4.97 10.70 0.05
CA ILE A 19 -6.44 10.76 0.09
C ILE A 19 -6.98 9.98 1.29
N LEU A 20 -6.46 8.77 1.55
CA LEU A 20 -6.86 7.96 2.70
C LEU A 20 -6.56 8.67 4.03
N GLU A 21 -5.38 9.28 4.15
CA GLU A 21 -4.99 10.08 5.33
C GLU A 21 -5.88 11.31 5.48
N LYS A 22 -6.17 12.04 4.39
CA LYS A 22 -7.05 13.22 4.38
C LYS A 22 -8.48 12.92 4.82
N ASN A 23 -8.98 11.73 4.50
CA ASN A 23 -10.32 11.30 4.90
C ASN A 23 -10.35 10.62 6.28
N HIS A 24 -9.22 10.61 7.01
CA HIS A 24 -9.06 9.92 8.30
C HIS A 24 -9.49 8.44 8.27
N ILE A 25 -9.29 7.79 7.13
CA ILE A 25 -9.61 6.37 6.99
C ILE A 25 -8.48 5.59 7.66
N PRO A 26 -8.77 4.68 8.60
CA PRO A 26 -7.73 3.85 9.21
C PRO A 26 -7.25 2.78 8.22
N PHE A 27 -5.99 2.88 7.80
CA PHE A 27 -5.36 1.91 6.90
C PHE A 27 -3.92 1.59 7.32
N GLU A 28 -3.46 0.40 6.95
CA GLU A 28 -2.07 -0.03 7.08
C GLU A 28 -1.41 0.06 5.71
N TYR A 29 -0.42 0.94 5.57
CA TYR A 29 0.35 1.04 4.33
C TYR A 29 1.48 0.01 4.33
N VAL A 30 1.50 -0.85 3.31
CA VAL A 30 2.54 -1.86 3.12
C VAL A 30 3.30 -1.54 1.84
N ASP A 31 4.57 -1.14 2.00
CA ASP A 31 5.44 -0.92 0.87
C ASP A 31 5.91 -2.25 0.26
N ILE A 32 5.51 -2.51 -0.99
CA ILE A 32 5.87 -3.74 -1.71
C ILE A 32 7.29 -3.71 -2.27
N THR A 33 7.93 -2.54 -2.31
CA THR A 33 9.27 -2.37 -2.89
C THR A 33 10.40 -2.55 -1.88
N GLY A 34 10.15 -2.24 -0.61
CA GLY A 34 11.14 -2.31 0.46
C GLY A 34 11.38 -3.71 1.05
N SER A 35 10.53 -4.70 0.74
CA SER A 35 10.76 -6.07 1.20
C SER A 35 10.12 -7.15 0.33
N ILE A 36 10.89 -8.22 0.07
CA ILE A 36 10.41 -9.46 -0.56
C ILE A 36 9.22 -10.06 0.20
N ARG A 37 9.14 -9.88 1.52
CA ARG A 37 8.01 -10.39 2.31
C ARG A 37 6.71 -9.66 1.97
N ALA A 38 6.78 -8.34 1.87
CA ALA A 38 5.64 -7.50 1.49
C ALA A 38 5.19 -7.82 0.05
N LEU A 39 6.14 -7.97 -0.88
CA LEU A 39 5.85 -8.39 -2.24
C LEU A 39 5.17 -9.77 -2.28
N LYS A 40 5.66 -10.76 -1.52
CA LYS A 40 5.03 -12.09 -1.45
C LYS A 40 3.60 -12.01 -0.93
N GLN A 41 3.33 -11.17 0.08
CA GLN A 41 1.96 -10.97 0.59
C GLN A 41 1.04 -10.34 -0.46
N PHE A 42 1.54 -9.35 -1.21
CA PHE A 42 0.79 -8.76 -2.32
C PHE A 42 0.50 -9.78 -3.42
N LEU A 43 1.50 -10.57 -3.83
CA LEU A 43 1.34 -11.59 -4.86
C LEU A 43 0.31 -12.67 -4.46
N ALA A 44 0.27 -13.05 -3.18
CA ALA A 44 -0.71 -14.01 -2.66
C ALA A 44 -2.16 -13.50 -2.64
N LEU A 45 -2.38 -12.19 -2.81
CA LEU A 45 -3.71 -11.58 -2.93
C LEU A 45 -4.08 -11.28 -4.39
N ARG A 46 -3.08 -11.22 -5.27
CA ARG A 46 -3.25 -10.96 -6.70
C ARG A 46 -3.61 -12.23 -7.48
N ASP A 47 -3.02 -13.35 -7.06
CA ASP A 47 -3.25 -14.71 -7.58
C ASP A 47 -4.51 -15.31 -6.95
#